data_AF-A0A7S4J8L6-F1
#
_entry.id   AF-A0A7S4J8L6-F1
#
_cell.length_a   1.000
_cell.length_b   1.000
_cell.length_c   1.000
_cell.angle_alpha   90.00
_cell.angle_beta   90.00
_cell.angle_gamma   90.00
#
_symmetry.space_group_name_H-M   'P 1'
#
loop_
_entity.id
_entity.type
_entity.pdbx_description
1 polymer ?
#
loop_
_entity_poly.entity_id
_entity_poly.type
_entity_poly.pdbx_seq_one_letter_code
_entity_poly.pdbx_strand_id
1 'polypeptide(L)'
;MYGWALTPARIKTTHKFLEIGLGCGMSYGAGASVRIWAELLPLAERWEAEFDEQCVRVMSQKLRGINVVTGDQGNRTTLARWVNQTGGRFDMIVDDGGHYNHMLMVSFEELWPELNPGGLYVMEDLHVGRSIRYDTPWTKNFTNVPSDFLQSVAGLLLTGSTPMKTTRATEMSTSYTPPPADAAWVLCQSQACMLGKKRHGAGSGRAAKLSAETQ
;
A
#
# COMPACT_ATOMS: atom_id res chain seq x y z
N MET A 1 4.44 6.21 14.57
CA MET A 1 4.63 5.05 13.67
C MET A 1 5.93 5.17 12.89
N TYR A 2 6.07 6.15 11.97
CA TYR A 2 7.29 6.30 11.16
C TYR A 2 8.59 6.40 11.93
N GLY A 3 8.65 7.20 13.01
CA GLY A 3 9.88 7.33 13.81
C GLY A 3 10.38 6.02 14.44
N TRP A 4 9.48 5.06 14.70
CA TRP A 4 9.86 3.73 15.17
C TRP A 4 10.40 2.84 14.03
N ALA A 5 9.75 2.90 12.87
CA ALA A 5 10.10 2.04 11.73
C ALA A 5 11.32 2.55 10.95
N LEU A 6 11.45 3.87 10.77
CA LEU A 6 12.49 4.54 10.01
C LEU A 6 13.70 4.87 10.88
N THR A 7 14.26 3.85 11.54
CA THR A 7 15.54 3.98 12.23
C THR A 7 16.66 4.37 11.25
N PRO A 8 17.77 4.97 11.71
CA PRO A 8 18.91 5.29 10.84
C PRO A 8 19.44 4.07 10.06
N ALA A 9 19.39 2.88 10.65
CA ALA A 9 19.78 1.65 9.97
C ALA A 9 18.79 1.29 8.85
N ARG A 10 17.48 1.40 9.10
CA ARG A 10 16.45 1.13 8.09
C ARG A 10 16.58 2.08 6.91
N ILE A 11 16.69 3.39 7.19
CA ILE A 11 16.86 4.44 6.19
C ILE A 11 18.01 4.11 5.22
N LYS A 12 19.17 3.67 5.75
CA LYS A 12 20.35 3.31 4.93
C LYS A 12 20.13 2.09 4.04
N THR A 13 19.20 1.22 4.40
CA THR A 13 18.89 -0.04 3.69
C THR A 13 17.65 0.03 2.81
N THR A 14 16.92 1.15 2.84
CA THR A 14 15.79 1.40 1.94
C THR A 14 16.37 1.93 0.63
N HIS A 15 16.43 1.06 -0.38
CA HIS A 15 16.97 1.39 -1.70
C HIS A 15 15.88 1.69 -2.71
N LYS A 16 14.64 1.24 -2.47
CA LYS A 16 13.51 1.53 -3.35
C LYS A 16 12.23 1.86 -2.60
N PHE A 17 11.63 2.99 -2.95
CA PHE A 17 10.48 3.57 -2.27
C PHE A 17 9.40 3.97 -3.27
N LEU A 18 8.14 3.75 -2.91
CA LEU A 18 6.97 4.26 -3.63
C LEU A 18 6.03 4.98 -2.66
N GLU A 19 5.62 6.18 -3.00
CA GLU A 19 4.45 6.86 -2.43
C GLU A 19 3.32 6.90 -3.45
N ILE A 20 2.09 6.67 -3.01
CA ILE A 20 0.87 6.85 -3.78
C ILE A 20 0.15 8.06 -3.19
N GLY A 21 -0.04 9.11 -4.00
CA GLY A 21 -0.69 10.36 -3.60
C GLY A 21 0.29 11.54 -3.54
N LEU A 22 0.40 12.30 -4.64
CA LEU A 22 1.23 13.51 -4.68
C LEU A 22 0.54 14.70 -3.98
N GLY A 23 -0.75 14.57 -3.65
CA GLY A 23 -1.53 15.61 -2.99
C GLY A 23 -1.98 16.72 -3.95
N CYS A 24 -2.27 16.39 -5.19
CA CYS A 24 -2.73 17.34 -6.22
C CYS A 24 -4.04 18.05 -5.90
N GLY A 25 -4.87 17.48 -5.02
CA GLY A 25 -6.10 18.09 -4.52
C GLY A 25 -5.92 18.98 -3.27
N MET A 26 -4.71 19.10 -2.72
CA MET A 26 -4.49 19.76 -1.44
C MET A 26 -4.46 21.28 -1.56
N SER A 27 -5.09 21.98 -0.61
CA SER A 27 -5.21 23.45 -0.62
C SER A 27 -3.86 24.17 -0.46
N TYR A 28 -2.88 23.52 0.16
CA TYR A 28 -1.50 24.02 0.29
C TYR A 28 -0.59 23.62 -0.89
N GLY A 29 -1.13 22.91 -1.89
CA GLY A 29 -0.43 22.45 -3.07
C GLY A 29 0.23 21.07 -2.90
N ALA A 30 0.54 20.47 -4.04
CA ALA A 30 1.13 19.13 -4.13
C ALA A 30 2.61 19.06 -3.68
N GLY A 31 3.05 17.83 -3.36
CA GLY A 31 4.44 17.45 -3.14
C GLY A 31 5.03 17.88 -1.80
N ALA A 32 4.20 17.96 -0.75
CA ALA A 32 4.68 18.21 0.61
C ALA A 32 5.54 17.04 1.13
N SER A 33 5.05 15.81 0.99
CA SER A 33 5.71 14.55 1.39
C SER A 33 6.98 14.28 0.58
N VAL A 34 6.95 14.56 -0.73
CA VAL A 34 8.09 14.45 -1.66
C VAL A 34 9.40 15.00 -1.07
N ARG A 35 9.35 16.18 -0.44
CA ARG A 35 10.53 16.80 0.18
C ARG A 35 11.01 16.01 1.40
N ILE A 36 10.08 15.57 2.24
CA ILE A 36 10.36 14.79 3.44
C ILE A 36 11.03 13.47 3.05
N TRP A 37 10.51 12.78 2.04
CA TRP A 37 11.09 11.53 1.57
C TRP A 37 12.47 11.72 0.92
N ALA A 38 12.71 12.86 0.26
CA ALA A 38 14.03 13.17 -0.27
C ALA A 38 15.09 13.33 0.83
N GLU A 39 14.72 13.91 1.97
CA GLU A 39 15.59 14.08 3.15
C GLU A 39 15.76 12.76 3.93
N LEU A 40 14.67 12.02 4.14
CA LEU A 40 14.70 10.77 4.92
C LEU A 40 15.33 9.61 4.15
N LEU A 41 15.12 9.53 2.84
CA LEU A 41 15.57 8.42 1.99
C LEU A 41 16.45 8.94 0.83
N PRO A 42 17.61 9.56 1.13
CA PRO A 42 18.43 10.23 0.12
C PRO A 42 19.09 9.25 -0.87
N LEU A 43 19.24 7.98 -0.49
CA LEU A 43 19.85 6.93 -1.31
C LEU A 43 18.82 6.07 -2.07
N ALA A 44 17.54 6.28 -1.82
CA ALA A 44 16.50 5.47 -2.43
C ALA A 44 16.22 5.92 -3.87
N GLU A 45 15.98 4.96 -4.75
CA GLU A 45 15.19 5.17 -5.96
C GLU A 45 13.75 5.44 -5.54
N ARG A 46 13.33 6.71 -5.61
CA ARG A 46 12.01 7.16 -5.17
C ARG A 46 11.05 7.23 -6.34
N TRP A 47 9.86 6.67 -6.14
CA TRP A 47 8.74 6.71 -7.05
C TRP A 47 7.56 7.41 -6.41
N GLU A 48 6.87 8.20 -7.21
CA GLU A 48 5.61 8.87 -6.87
C GLU A 48 4.53 8.36 -7.81
N ALA A 49 3.37 7.98 -7.26
CA ALA A 49 2.20 7.61 -8.04
C ALA A 49 1.08 8.64 -7.85
N GLU A 50 0.56 9.19 -8.96
CA GLU A 50 -0.47 10.22 -8.91
C GLU A 50 -1.53 10.03 -10.00
N PHE A 51 -2.80 10.21 -9.63
CA PHE A 51 -3.92 10.09 -10.56
C PHE A 51 -3.96 11.25 -11.57
N ASP A 52 -3.71 12.48 -11.10
CA ASP A 52 -3.77 13.70 -11.92
C ASP A 52 -2.48 13.93 -12.73
N GLU A 53 -2.49 13.45 -13.98
CA GLU A 53 -1.37 13.63 -14.92
C GLU A 53 -1.05 15.10 -15.22
N GLN A 54 -2.05 15.98 -15.21
CA GLN A 54 -1.84 17.40 -15.48
C GLN A 54 -1.11 18.06 -14.32
N CYS A 55 -1.52 17.75 -13.09
CA CYS A 55 -0.82 18.18 -11.89
C CYS A 55 0.63 17.72 -11.91
N VAL A 56 0.92 16.45 -12.21
CA VAL A 56 2.29 15.94 -12.33
C VAL A 56 3.13 16.76 -13.31
N ARG A 57 2.57 17.14 -14.47
CA ARG A 57 3.27 17.98 -15.46
C ARG A 57 3.60 19.37 -14.90
N VAL A 58 2.65 20.00 -14.22
CA VAL A 58 2.85 21.31 -13.56
C VAL A 58 3.88 21.20 -12.45
N MET A 59 3.94 20.07 -11.75
CA MET A 59 4.80 19.81 -10.61
C MET A 59 6.20 19.28 -10.99
N SER A 60 6.50 19.13 -12.28
CA SER A 60 7.75 18.54 -12.80
C SER A 60 9.03 19.08 -12.17
N GLN A 61 9.11 20.38 -11.88
CA GLN A 61 10.28 20.98 -11.21
C GLN A 61 10.44 20.51 -9.76
N LYS A 62 9.33 20.35 -9.02
CA LYS A 62 9.34 19.84 -7.63
C LYS A 62 9.64 18.33 -7.59
N LEU A 63 9.31 17.61 -8.66
CA LEU A 63 9.54 16.17 -8.81
C LEU A 63 10.92 15.83 -9.39
N ARG A 64 11.82 16.80 -9.51
CA ARG A 64 13.16 16.57 -10.08
C ARG A 64 13.93 15.56 -9.23
N GLY A 65 14.36 14.45 -9.83
CA GLY A 65 15.06 13.36 -9.15
C GLY A 65 14.13 12.35 -8.45
N ILE A 66 12.86 12.36 -8.82
CA ILE A 66 11.84 11.38 -8.42
C ILE A 66 11.20 10.84 -9.70
N ASN A 67 11.05 9.53 -9.78
CA ASN A 67 10.36 8.89 -10.88
C ASN A 67 8.86 8.96 -10.65
N VAL A 68 8.06 9.09 -11.70
CA VAL A 68 6.61 9.24 -11.57
C VAL A 68 5.89 8.22 -12.42
N VAL A 69 4.88 7.59 -11.84
CA VAL A 69 3.86 6.81 -12.56
C VAL A 69 2.51 7.47 -12.36
N THR A 70 1.63 7.39 -13.35
CA THR A 70 0.32 8.03 -13.26
C THR A 70 -0.84 7.05 -13.32
N GLY A 71 -2.04 7.46 -12.89
CA GLY A 71 -3.29 6.73 -13.09
C GLY A 71 -4.02 6.33 -11.79
N ASP A 72 -5.14 5.64 -11.96
CA ASP A 72 -6.03 5.24 -10.84
C ASP A 72 -5.48 4.02 -10.07
N GLN A 73 -5.18 4.19 -8.79
CA GLN A 73 -4.74 3.12 -7.89
C GLN A 73 -5.83 2.07 -7.63
N GLY A 74 -7.11 2.38 -7.85
CA GLY A 74 -8.23 1.43 -7.78
C GLY A 74 -8.32 0.51 -9.00
N ASN A 75 -7.47 0.72 -10.02
CA ASN A 75 -7.47 -0.04 -11.25
C ASN A 75 -6.27 -1.01 -11.32
N ARG A 76 -6.54 -2.32 -11.27
CA ARG A 76 -5.49 -3.36 -11.32
C ARG A 76 -4.60 -3.30 -12.57
N THR A 77 -5.14 -2.89 -13.73
CA THR A 77 -4.35 -2.73 -14.96
C THR A 77 -3.36 -1.58 -14.81
N THR A 78 -3.76 -0.48 -14.18
CA THR A 78 -2.86 0.63 -13.83
C THR A 78 -1.76 0.15 -12.88
N LEU A 79 -2.11 -0.58 -11.82
CA LEU A 79 -1.13 -1.09 -10.86
C LEU A 79 -0.14 -2.07 -11.51
N ALA A 80 -0.61 -2.98 -12.36
CA ALA A 80 0.26 -3.87 -13.12
C ALA A 80 1.23 -3.09 -14.03
N ARG A 81 0.77 -1.99 -14.64
CA ARG A 81 1.63 -1.08 -15.39
C ARG A 81 2.66 -0.40 -14.49
N TRP A 82 2.28 0.07 -13.31
CA TRP A 82 3.23 0.66 -12.34
C TRP A 82 4.31 -0.34 -11.95
N VAL A 83 3.94 -1.57 -11.63
CA VAL A 83 4.89 -2.63 -11.29
C VAL A 83 5.85 -2.89 -12.44
N ASN A 84 5.37 -2.93 -13.69
CA ASN A 84 6.23 -3.10 -14.86
C ASN A 84 7.19 -1.91 -15.08
N GLN A 85 6.69 -0.68 -15.00
CA GLN A 85 7.49 0.53 -15.21
C GLN A 85 8.53 0.74 -14.09
N THR A 86 8.14 0.48 -12.86
CA THR A 86 9.03 0.60 -11.70
C THR A 86 9.99 -0.58 -11.63
N GLY A 87 9.60 -1.76 -12.10
CA GLY A 87 10.31 -3.03 -11.90
C GLY A 87 10.03 -3.70 -10.54
N GLY A 88 8.99 -3.25 -9.82
CA GLY A 88 8.58 -3.79 -8.52
C GLY A 88 9.70 -3.77 -7.47
N ARG A 89 9.68 -4.75 -6.54
CA ARG A 89 10.74 -4.98 -5.54
C ARG A 89 11.01 -3.78 -4.63
N PHE A 90 9.95 -3.25 -4.01
CA PHE A 90 10.03 -2.10 -3.12
C PHE A 90 10.49 -2.51 -1.71
N ASP A 91 11.28 -1.66 -1.05
CA ASP A 91 11.62 -1.83 0.37
C ASP A 91 10.59 -1.16 1.28
N MET A 92 9.86 -0.18 0.72
CA MET A 92 8.79 0.55 1.39
C MET A 92 7.79 1.09 0.37
N ILE A 93 6.51 0.95 0.69
CA ILE A 93 5.39 1.55 -0.04
C ILE A 93 4.54 2.31 0.97
N VAL A 94 4.15 3.54 0.64
CA VAL A 94 3.19 4.36 1.38
C VAL A 94 1.99 4.61 0.48
N ASP A 95 0.80 4.28 0.97
CA ASP A 95 -0.47 4.58 0.32
C ASP A 95 -1.20 5.69 1.09
N ASP A 96 -1.10 6.90 0.54
CA ASP A 96 -1.77 8.13 0.99
C ASP A 96 -2.59 8.74 -0.17
N GLY A 97 -3.17 7.87 -0.99
CA GLY A 97 -3.81 8.27 -2.25
C GLY A 97 -5.29 8.62 -2.11
N GLY A 98 -6.17 7.93 -2.85
CA GLY A 98 -7.59 8.33 -2.93
C GLY A 98 -8.45 8.07 -1.69
N HIS A 99 -7.93 7.29 -0.72
CA HIS A 99 -8.58 6.87 0.54
C HIS A 99 -9.94 6.16 0.45
N TYR A 100 -10.49 5.93 -0.75
CA TYR A 100 -11.64 5.05 -0.91
C TYR A 100 -11.27 3.63 -0.49
N ASN A 101 -12.15 2.96 0.25
CA ASN A 101 -11.90 1.60 0.76
C ASN A 101 -11.44 0.65 -0.36
N HIS A 102 -12.07 0.70 -1.53
CA HIS A 102 -11.68 -0.15 -2.66
C HIS A 102 -10.30 0.17 -3.23
N MET A 103 -9.91 1.45 -3.27
CA MET A 103 -8.61 1.88 -3.79
C MET A 103 -7.47 1.36 -2.91
N LEU A 104 -7.59 1.57 -1.59
CA LEU A 104 -6.60 1.11 -0.60
C LEU A 104 -6.43 -0.41 -0.59
N MET A 105 -7.53 -1.15 -0.78
CA MET A 105 -7.47 -2.62 -0.79
C MET A 105 -6.93 -3.16 -2.11
N VAL A 106 -7.29 -2.57 -3.26
CA VAL A 106 -6.78 -2.99 -4.57
C VAL A 106 -5.29 -2.69 -4.70
N SER A 107 -4.83 -1.51 -4.29
CA SER A 107 -3.41 -1.16 -4.24
C SER A 107 -2.64 -2.09 -3.32
N PHE A 108 -3.16 -2.40 -2.14
CA PHE A 108 -2.52 -3.33 -1.22
C PHE A 108 -2.37 -4.73 -1.82
N GLU A 109 -3.43 -5.29 -2.39
CA GLU A 109 -3.43 -6.64 -2.95
C GLU A 109 -2.43 -6.80 -4.10
N GLU A 110 -2.31 -5.80 -4.97
CA GLU A 110 -1.39 -5.85 -6.11
C GLU A 110 0.05 -5.49 -5.73
N LEU A 111 0.27 -4.60 -4.76
CA LEU A 111 1.60 -4.08 -4.44
C LEU A 111 2.26 -4.77 -3.24
N TRP A 112 1.51 -5.41 -2.34
CA TRP A 112 2.09 -6.22 -1.26
C TRP A 112 3.03 -7.33 -1.79
N PRO A 113 2.68 -8.09 -2.85
CA PRO A 113 3.58 -9.07 -3.45
C PRO A 113 4.89 -8.47 -3.96
N GLU A 114 4.89 -7.18 -4.30
CA GLU A 114 6.03 -6.45 -4.85
C GLU A 114 6.96 -5.84 -3.80
N LEU A 115 6.62 -5.98 -2.50
CA LEU A 115 7.57 -5.71 -1.43
C LEU A 115 8.65 -6.79 -1.36
N ASN A 116 9.90 -6.36 -1.20
CA ASN A 116 11.00 -7.24 -0.81
C ASN A 116 10.72 -7.85 0.58
N PRO A 117 11.29 -9.02 0.90
CA PRO A 117 11.25 -9.56 2.25
C PRO A 117 11.82 -8.56 3.27
N GLY A 118 11.11 -8.34 4.37
CA GLY A 118 11.41 -7.27 5.33
C GLY A 118 10.88 -5.89 4.94
N GLY A 119 10.27 -5.75 3.76
CA GLY A 119 9.67 -4.51 3.26
C GLY A 119 8.49 -4.01 4.11
N LEU A 120 8.15 -2.73 3.96
CA LEU A 120 7.04 -2.08 4.68
C LEU A 120 5.93 -1.67 3.72
N TYR A 121 4.69 -1.88 4.15
CA TYR A 121 3.53 -1.25 3.54
C TYR A 121 2.89 -0.30 4.56
N VAL A 122 2.58 0.93 4.18
CA VAL A 122 1.87 1.88 5.03
C VAL A 122 0.55 2.27 4.37
N MET A 123 -0.53 2.29 5.15
CA MET A 123 -1.81 2.86 4.77
C MET A 123 -2.11 4.07 5.65
N GLU A 124 -2.40 5.22 5.04
CA GLU A 124 -2.73 6.47 5.73
C GLU A 124 -4.22 6.82 5.64
N ASP A 125 -4.62 7.85 6.38
CA ASP A 125 -5.96 8.42 6.44
C ASP A 125 -7.13 7.44 6.61
N LEU A 126 -6.88 6.35 7.34
CA LEU A 126 -7.85 5.28 7.63
C LEU A 126 -9.10 5.73 8.40
N HIS A 127 -9.08 6.94 8.97
CA HIS A 127 -10.22 7.51 9.69
C HIS A 127 -11.45 7.72 8.79
N VAL A 128 -11.24 7.87 7.48
CA VAL A 128 -12.35 8.05 6.52
C VAL A 128 -13.07 6.75 6.16
N GLY A 129 -12.53 5.58 6.53
CA GLY A 129 -13.00 4.29 6.02
C GLY A 129 -14.45 3.91 6.35
N ARG A 130 -15.09 4.58 7.32
CA ARG A 130 -16.53 4.42 7.64
C ARG A 130 -17.37 5.67 7.32
N SER A 131 -16.80 6.62 6.59
CA SER A 131 -17.53 7.78 6.07
C SER A 131 -18.24 7.40 4.78
N ILE A 132 -19.52 7.74 4.67
CA ILE A 132 -20.35 7.48 3.47
C ILE A 132 -19.75 8.03 2.16
N ARG A 133 -18.84 9.01 2.24
CA ARG A 133 -18.15 9.58 1.08
C ARG A 133 -17.10 8.63 0.50
N TYR A 134 -16.37 7.91 1.37
CA TYR A 134 -15.22 7.08 1.02
C TYR A 134 -15.54 5.58 1.09
N ASP A 135 -16.63 5.25 1.78
CA ASP A 135 -17.32 3.99 1.68
C ASP A 135 -18.05 3.95 0.35
N THR A 136 -17.64 3.06 -0.55
CA THR A 136 -18.04 3.05 -1.96
C THR A 136 -19.54 2.78 -2.13
N PRO A 137 -20.37 3.76 -2.54
CA PRO A 137 -21.81 3.52 -2.75
C PRO A 137 -22.10 2.79 -4.08
N TRP A 138 -21.18 2.88 -5.05
CA TRP A 138 -21.33 2.35 -6.41
C TRP A 138 -21.04 0.84 -6.51
N THR A 139 -20.20 0.32 -5.63
CA THR A 139 -20.01 -1.12 -5.44
C THR A 139 -20.81 -1.52 -4.21
N LYS A 140 -22.13 -1.71 -4.37
CA LYS A 140 -23.06 -2.12 -3.28
C LYS A 140 -22.64 -3.39 -2.51
N ASN A 141 -21.57 -4.07 -2.96
CA ASN A 141 -21.01 -5.29 -2.40
C ASN A 141 -19.54 -5.16 -1.93
N PHE A 142 -18.91 -3.98 -2.00
CA PHE A 142 -17.54 -3.83 -1.50
C PHE A 142 -17.58 -3.66 0.02
N THR A 143 -17.14 -4.70 0.73
CA THR A 143 -17.29 -4.82 2.19
C THR A 143 -15.93 -4.84 2.90
N ASN A 144 -14.84 -4.56 2.19
CA ASN A 144 -13.49 -4.53 2.74
C ASN A 144 -13.11 -3.13 3.20
N VAL A 145 -13.47 -2.81 4.44
CA VAL A 145 -12.95 -1.63 5.12
C VAL A 145 -11.51 -1.94 5.55
N PRO A 146 -10.50 -1.13 5.18
CA PRO A 146 -9.10 -1.39 5.54
C PRO A 146 -8.88 -1.59 7.04
N SER A 147 -9.62 -0.88 7.90
CA SER A 147 -9.52 -1.07 9.36
C SER A 147 -9.87 -2.49 9.82
N ASP A 148 -10.81 -3.13 9.13
CA ASP A 148 -11.30 -4.47 9.50
C ASP A 148 -10.33 -5.53 8.98
N PHE A 149 -9.81 -5.31 7.77
CA PHE A 149 -8.66 -6.05 7.25
C PHE A 149 -7.46 -6.00 8.21
N LEU A 150 -7.04 -4.82 8.65
CA LEU A 150 -5.90 -4.64 9.56
C LEU A 150 -6.11 -5.31 10.93
N GLN A 151 -7.33 -5.26 11.47
CA GLN A 151 -7.69 -6.02 12.68
C GLN A 151 -7.59 -7.53 12.44
N SER A 152 -7.99 -8.02 11.26
CA SER A 152 -7.86 -9.44 10.93
C SER A 152 -6.39 -9.88 10.78
N VAL A 153 -5.50 -9.00 10.28
CA VAL A 153 -4.04 -9.24 10.26
C VAL A 153 -3.50 -9.38 11.69
N ALA A 154 -3.88 -8.47 12.59
CA ALA A 154 -3.49 -8.56 13.99
C ALA A 154 -4.00 -9.86 14.64
N GLY A 155 -5.26 -10.22 14.37
CA GLY A 155 -5.84 -11.50 14.80
C GLY A 155 -5.01 -12.70 14.35
N LEU A 156 -4.71 -12.79 13.05
CA LEU A 156 -3.87 -13.86 12.50
C LEU A 156 -2.51 -13.95 13.19
N LEU A 157 -1.85 -12.81 13.42
CA LEU A 157 -0.53 -12.77 14.03
C LEU A 157 -0.53 -13.22 15.50
N LEU A 158 -1.61 -12.96 16.23
CA LEU A 158 -1.73 -13.31 17.64
C LEU A 158 -2.18 -14.76 17.86
N THR A 159 -3.05 -15.29 17.01
CA THR A 159 -3.67 -16.61 17.21
C THR A 159 -3.10 -17.70 16.29
N GLY A 160 -2.32 -17.32 15.27
CA GLY A 160 -1.84 -18.22 14.23
C GLY A 160 -2.94 -18.72 13.27
N SER A 161 -4.16 -18.19 13.37
CA SER A 161 -5.29 -18.57 12.52
C SER A 161 -6.20 -17.38 12.24
N THR A 162 -6.82 -17.35 11.05
CA THR A 162 -7.91 -16.41 10.80
C THR A 162 -9.18 -16.89 11.50
N PRO A 163 -10.06 -15.98 11.98
CA PRO A 163 -11.35 -16.38 12.53
C PRO A 163 -12.09 -17.28 11.54
N MET A 164 -12.62 -18.43 12.01
CA MET A 164 -13.48 -19.28 11.18
C MET A 164 -14.65 -18.43 10.67
N LYS A 165 -15.02 -18.56 9.39
CA LYS A 165 -16.22 -17.94 8.82
C LYS A 165 -17.42 -18.30 9.72
N THR A 166 -17.90 -17.34 10.52
CA THR A 166 -19.09 -17.55 11.31
C THR A 166 -20.27 -17.56 10.34
N THR A 167 -21.09 -18.60 10.39
CA THR A 167 -22.32 -18.72 9.57
C THR A 167 -23.46 -17.84 10.11
N ARG A 168 -23.19 -16.98 11.09
CA ARG A 168 -24.17 -16.03 11.62
C ARG A 168 -24.19 -14.79 10.73
N ALA A 169 -25.31 -14.61 10.02
CA ALA A 169 -25.63 -13.48 9.15
C ALA A 169 -25.65 -12.10 9.83
N THR A 170 -25.24 -11.99 11.10
CA THR A 170 -25.19 -10.74 11.88
C THR A 170 -23.77 -10.17 12.01
N GLU A 171 -22.74 -10.85 11.52
CA GLU A 171 -21.36 -10.37 11.59
C GLU A 171 -20.92 -9.77 10.24
N MET A 172 -20.33 -8.57 10.33
CA MET A 172 -19.91 -7.71 9.21
C MET A 172 -19.08 -8.45 8.14
N SER A 173 -19.41 -8.15 6.88
CA SER A 173 -18.65 -8.41 5.64
C SER A 173 -18.47 -9.89 5.23
N THR A 174 -19.02 -10.26 4.07
CA THR A 174 -18.98 -11.62 3.52
C THR A 174 -17.88 -11.82 2.47
N SER A 175 -17.00 -10.84 2.25
CA SER A 175 -15.94 -10.90 1.23
C SER A 175 -14.58 -10.37 1.73
N TYR A 176 -14.06 -10.91 2.82
CA TYR A 176 -12.74 -10.51 3.35
C TYR A 176 -11.58 -10.88 2.42
N THR A 177 -10.77 -9.88 2.05
CA THR A 177 -9.39 -10.12 1.60
C THR A 177 -8.64 -10.84 2.73
N PRO A 178 -8.10 -12.04 2.50
CA PRO A 178 -7.40 -12.75 3.55
C PRO A 178 -6.11 -11.99 3.94
N PRO A 179 -5.78 -11.90 5.25
CA PRO A 179 -4.48 -11.42 5.68
C PRO A 179 -3.33 -12.12 4.95
N PRO A 180 -2.28 -11.39 4.51
CA PRO A 180 -1.15 -12.03 3.86
C PRO A 180 -0.42 -12.95 4.83
N ALA A 181 -0.22 -14.20 4.42
CA ALA A 181 0.46 -15.22 5.22
C ALA A 181 1.92 -14.84 5.56
N ASP A 182 2.51 -13.93 4.79
CA ASP A 182 3.85 -13.40 4.99
C ASP A 182 3.88 -12.01 5.66
N ALA A 183 2.78 -11.58 6.30
CA ALA A 183 2.85 -10.53 7.33
C ALA A 183 3.69 -11.02 8.53
N ALA A 184 4.62 -10.19 8.99
CA ALA A 184 5.41 -10.44 10.18
C ALA A 184 4.88 -9.68 11.40
N TRP A 185 4.36 -8.48 11.18
CA TRP A 185 3.80 -7.62 12.21
C TRP A 185 2.91 -6.54 11.58
N VAL A 186 2.01 -5.99 12.38
CA VAL A 186 1.22 -4.81 12.07
C VAL A 186 1.34 -3.83 13.24
N LEU A 187 1.57 -2.56 12.96
CA LEU A 187 1.62 -1.48 13.93
C LEU A 187 0.68 -0.37 13.49
N CYS A 188 -0.32 -0.08 14.30
CA CYS A 188 -1.30 0.97 14.04
C CYS A 188 -1.12 2.14 15.01
N GLN A 189 -1.41 3.34 14.52
CA GLN A 189 -1.63 4.54 15.31
C GLN A 189 -2.94 5.21 14.86
N SER A 190 -3.26 6.38 15.40
CA SER A 190 -4.41 7.14 14.90
C SER A 190 -4.27 7.35 13.40
N GLN A 191 -5.30 6.91 12.64
CA GLN A 191 -5.47 7.12 11.20
C GLN A 191 -4.47 6.42 10.27
N ALA A 192 -3.47 5.70 10.76
CA ALA A 192 -2.50 5.03 9.90
C ALA A 192 -2.03 3.70 10.49
N CYS A 193 -1.74 2.73 9.61
CA CYS A 193 -1.15 1.46 9.98
C CYS A 193 -0.01 1.08 9.04
N MET A 194 0.98 0.40 9.61
CA MET A 194 2.13 -0.12 8.89
C MET A 194 2.21 -1.63 9.08
N LEU A 195 2.41 -2.34 7.98
CA LEU A 195 2.64 -3.78 7.96
C LEU A 195 4.08 -4.06 7.55
N GLY A 196 4.73 -4.97 8.26
CA GLY A 196 6.03 -5.50 7.89
C GLY A 196 5.92 -6.87 7.24
N LYS A 197 6.59 -7.05 6.09
CA LYS A 197 6.69 -8.34 5.41
C LYS A 197 7.77 -9.21 6.07
N LYS A 198 7.56 -10.52 6.16
CA LYS A 198 8.57 -11.47 6.68
C LYS A 198 9.88 -11.32 5.90
N ARG A 199 11.02 -11.42 6.60
CA ARG A 199 12.34 -11.55 5.98
C ARG A 199 12.49 -12.97 5.40
N HIS A 200 13.44 -13.19 4.48
CA HIS A 200 13.67 -14.55 3.97
C HIS A 200 13.98 -15.54 5.11
N GLY A 201 13.21 -16.65 5.13
CA GLY A 201 13.27 -17.78 6.09
C GLY A 201 12.44 -17.52 7.37
N ALA A 202 11.29 -18.17 7.60
CA ALA A 202 11.03 -19.60 7.43
C ALA A 202 9.97 -19.95 6.38
N GLY A 203 10.38 -20.64 5.31
CA GLY A 203 9.53 -21.56 4.53
C GLY A 203 8.60 -21.00 3.46
N SER A 204 9.14 -20.54 2.32
CA SER A 204 8.67 -20.95 0.97
C SER A 204 9.44 -20.20 -0.11
N GLY A 205 10.14 -20.92 -0.97
CA GLY A 205 10.66 -20.39 -2.23
C GLY A 205 9.50 -19.97 -3.14
N ARG A 206 9.67 -18.84 -3.82
CA ARG A 206 8.69 -18.29 -4.75
C ARG A 206 8.52 -19.27 -5.92
N ALA A 207 7.32 -19.81 -6.12
CA ALA A 207 6.95 -20.45 -7.38
C ALA A 207 6.91 -19.36 -8.44
N ALA A 208 7.86 -19.39 -9.38
CA ALA A 208 7.79 -18.59 -10.59
C ALA A 208 6.51 -19.00 -11.34
N LYS A 209 5.65 -18.02 -11.65
CA LYS A 209 4.59 -18.21 -12.66
C LYS A 209 5.30 -18.47 -13.99
N LEU A 210 5.41 -19.74 -14.37
CA LEU A 210 5.63 -20.12 -15.76
C LEU A 210 4.43 -19.62 -16.56
N SER A 211 4.66 -18.65 -17.43
CA SER A 211 3.74 -18.32 -18.51
C SER A 211 3.60 -19.55 -19.39
N ALA A 212 2.44 -20.18 -19.34
CA ALA A 212 2.01 -21.17 -20.31
C ALA A 212 1.45 -20.45 -21.55
N GLU A 213 1.61 -21.14 -22.70
CA GLU A 213 0.82 -21.03 -23.93
C GLU A 213 1.21 -19.91 -24.92
N THR A 214 1.41 -20.15 -26.22
CA THR A 214 1.30 -21.37 -27.06
C THR A 214 2.04 -21.14 -28.38
N GLN A 215 2.20 -22.23 -29.13
CA GLN A 215 2.67 -22.37 -30.52
C GLN A 215 2.31 -21.24 -31.48
#